data_AF-A0A959P961-F1
#
_entry.id   AF-A0A959P961-F1
#
_cell.length_a   1.000
_cell.length_b   1.000
_cell.length_c   1.000
_cell.angle_alpha   90.00
_cell.angle_beta   90.00
_cell.angle_gamma   90.00
#
_symmetry.space_group_name_H-M   'P 1'
#
loop_
_entity.id
_entity.type
_entity.pdbx_description
1 polymer ?
#
loop_
_entity_poly.entity_id
_entity_poly.type
_entity_poly.pdbx_seq_one_letter_code
_entity_poly.pdbx_strand_id
1 'polypeptide(L)'
;MEQKVNEINIRVATDENNVPEEITWKASSTDQSSPASAMFLSVWDPQERNTLKIDLWDKEMNVDDMKVFVCQTLLTMSDSLKRATGDDELSEALKKFARAFGERIGI
;
A
#
# COMPACT_ATOMS: atom_id res chain seq x y z
N MET A 1 -23.91 18.01 9.92
CA MET A 1 -22.47 18.01 9.61
C MET A 1 -22.32 17.91 8.12
N GLU A 2 -21.59 18.81 7.48
CA GLU A 2 -21.24 18.67 6.06
C GLU A 2 -20.38 17.42 5.86
N GLN A 3 -20.69 16.64 4.83
CA GLN A 3 -19.83 15.54 4.41
C GLN A 3 -18.60 16.11 3.74
N LYS A 4 -17.41 15.78 4.27
CA LYS A 4 -16.14 16.09 3.62
C LYS A 4 -15.79 14.96 2.66
N VAL A 5 -15.87 15.24 1.37
CA VAL A 5 -15.46 14.31 0.31
C VAL A 5 -14.03 14.64 -0.10
N ASN A 6 -13.13 13.66 -0.01
CA ASN A 6 -11.80 13.74 -0.61
C ASN A 6 -11.72 12.71 -1.72
N GLU A 7 -11.50 13.16 -2.95
CA GLU A 7 -11.31 12.27 -4.08
C GLU A 7 -9.84 11.92 -4.19
N ILE A 8 -9.54 10.64 -4.37
CA ILE A 8 -8.18 10.16 -4.65
C ILE A 8 -8.19 9.63 -6.08
N ASN A 9 -7.47 10.32 -6.97
CA ASN A 9 -7.29 9.90 -8.35
C ASN A 9 -5.95 9.20 -8.49
N ILE A 10 -5.97 7.96 -8.98
CA ILE A 10 -4.78 7.19 -9.30
C ILE A 10 -4.80 6.92 -10.80
N ARG A 11 -3.73 7.34 -11.48
CA ARG A 11 -3.53 7.11 -12.91
C ARG A 11 -2.35 6.16 -13.07
N VAL A 12 -2.61 5.06 -13.75
CA VAL A 12 -1.60 4.06 -14.12
C VAL A 12 -1.53 4.03 -15.64
N ALA A 13 -0.38 4.37 -16.19
CA ALA A 13 -0.08 4.12 -17.60
C ALA A 13 0.65 2.78 -17.70
N THR A 14 0.23 1.94 -18.64
CA THR A 14 0.81 0.63 -18.88
C THR A 14 1.28 0.50 -20.32
N ASP A 15 2.22 -0.40 -20.56
CA ASP A 15 2.63 -0.81 -21.90
C ASP A 15 1.62 -1.75 -22.58
N GLU A 16 1.98 -2.23 -23.77
CA GLU A 16 1.19 -3.18 -24.58
C GLU A 16 0.94 -4.53 -23.88
N ASN A 17 1.72 -4.87 -22.85
CA ASN A 17 1.61 -6.09 -22.06
C ASN A 17 0.94 -5.85 -20.69
N ASN A 18 0.37 -4.66 -20.47
CA ASN A 18 -0.22 -4.21 -19.20
C ASN A 18 0.77 -4.09 -18.04
N VAL A 19 2.07 -3.88 -18.32
CA VAL A 19 3.07 -3.60 -17.30
C VAL A 19 3.08 -2.10 -16.98
N PRO A 20 2.97 -1.67 -15.71
CA PRO A 20 3.03 -0.26 -15.34
C PRO A 20 4.32 0.42 -15.78
N GLU A 21 4.19 1.59 -16.42
CA GLU A 21 5.30 2.46 -16.80
C GLU A 21 5.29 3.77 -15.99
N GLU A 22 4.11 4.29 -15.67
CA GLU A 22 3.95 5.51 -14.87
C GLU A 22 2.80 5.33 -13.88
N ILE A 23 3.05 5.60 -12.60
CA ILE A 23 2.02 5.67 -11.56
C ILE A 23 2.01 7.09 -11.01
N THR A 24 0.86 7.74 -11.05
CA THR A 24 0.66 9.05 -10.43
C THR A 24 -0.59 9.03 -9.55
N TRP A 25 -0.53 9.76 -8.43
CA TRP A 25 -1.67 9.92 -7.55
C TRP A 25 -1.89 11.39 -7.17
N LYS A 26 -3.15 11.76 -6.98
CA LYS A 26 -3.58 13.10 -6.56
C LYS A 26 -4.77 13.00 -5.62
N ALA A 27 -4.72 13.73 -4.51
CA ALA A 27 -5.87 13.93 -3.62
C ALA A 27 -6.55 15.26 -3.92
N SER A 28 -7.88 15.36 -3.91
CA SER A 28 -8.61 16.61 -4.14
C SER A 28 -8.32 17.69 -3.08
N SER A 29 -7.80 17.29 -1.92
CA SER A 29 -7.33 18.20 -0.87
C SER A 29 -6.02 18.90 -1.21
N THR A 30 -5.33 18.51 -2.29
CA THR A 30 -4.04 19.05 -2.70
C THR A 30 -3.99 19.29 -4.21
N ASP A 31 -3.42 20.40 -4.67
CA ASP A 31 -3.24 20.60 -6.11
C ASP A 31 -2.09 19.77 -6.71
N GLN A 32 -1.25 19.19 -5.86
CA GLN A 32 -0.08 18.42 -6.25
C GLN A 32 -0.44 17.02 -6.78
N SER A 33 0.00 16.73 -8.00
CA SER A 33 0.10 15.35 -8.50
C SER A 33 1.48 14.82 -8.17
N SER A 34 1.58 13.62 -7.60
CA SER A 34 2.84 13.02 -7.19
C SER A 34 3.09 11.70 -7.93
N PRO A 35 4.29 11.49 -8.49
CA PRO A 35 4.67 10.20 -9.03
C PRO A 35 4.86 9.17 -7.90
N ALA A 36 4.71 7.90 -8.23
CA ALA A 36 5.00 6.78 -7.36
C ALA A 36 5.66 5.66 -8.17
N SER A 37 6.54 4.89 -7.53
CA SER A 37 7.16 3.71 -8.15
C SER A 37 6.49 2.39 -7.77
N ALA A 38 5.65 2.38 -6.74
CA ALA A 38 4.84 1.24 -6.34
C ALA A 38 3.58 1.68 -5.61
N MET A 39 2.56 0.83 -5.66
CA MET A 39 1.31 1.01 -4.92
C MET A 39 0.65 -0.32 -4.65
N PHE A 40 0.25 -0.55 -3.39
CA PHE A 40 -0.71 -1.58 -3.01
C PHE A 40 -2.04 -0.93 -2.64
N LEU A 41 -3.10 -1.28 -3.36
CA LEU A 41 -4.47 -0.88 -3.06
C LEU A 41 -5.26 -2.12 -2.63
N SER A 42 -5.82 -2.08 -1.43
CA SER A 42 -6.69 -3.14 -0.92
C SER A 42 -8.06 -2.56 -0.57
N VAL A 43 -9.12 -3.15 -1.09
CA VAL A 43 -10.51 -2.74 -0.89
C VAL A 43 -11.28 -3.91 -0.28
N TRP A 44 -11.94 -3.67 0.84
CA TRP A 44 -12.81 -4.68 1.47
C TRP A 44 -14.18 -4.68 0.80
N ASP A 45 -14.59 -5.84 0.25
CA ASP A 45 -15.94 -6.05 -0.25
C ASP A 45 -16.81 -6.65 0.88
N PRO A 46 -17.80 -5.90 1.40
CA PRO A 46 -18.66 -6.41 2.46
C PRO A 46 -19.68 -7.46 1.98
N GLN A 47 -20.01 -7.50 0.68
CA GLN A 47 -20.98 -8.46 0.14
C GLN A 47 -20.35 -9.85 0.04
N GLU A 48 -19.18 -9.93 -0.58
CA GLU A 48 -18.43 -11.18 -0.75
C GLU A 48 -17.51 -11.51 0.45
N ARG A 49 -17.41 -10.59 1.42
CA ARG A 49 -16.54 -10.70 2.61
C ARG A 49 -15.10 -11.05 2.25
N ASN A 50 -14.57 -10.38 1.24
CA ASN A 50 -13.21 -10.60 0.75
C ASN A 50 -12.46 -9.28 0.56
N THR A 51 -11.18 -9.38 0.22
CA THR A 51 -10.34 -8.22 -0.11
C THR A 51 -9.98 -8.26 -1.59
N LEU A 52 -10.41 -7.24 -2.33
CA LEU A 52 -9.96 -6.97 -3.69
C LEU A 52 -8.62 -6.23 -3.63
N LYS A 53 -7.68 -6.59 -4.51
CA LYS A 53 -6.32 -6.05 -4.49
C LYS A 53 -5.85 -5.63 -5.87
N ILE A 54 -5.10 -4.54 -5.89
CA ILE A 54 -4.30 -4.10 -7.03
C ILE A 54 -2.89 -3.81 -6.48
N ASP A 55 -1.93 -4.64 -6.89
CA ASP A 55 -0.54 -4.54 -6.45
C ASP A 55 0.32 -4.20 -7.67
N LEU A 56 0.91 -3.00 -7.67
CA LEU A 56 1.67 -2.45 -8.80
C LEU A 56 3.07 -2.01 -8.35
N TRP A 57 4.01 -2.16 -9.25
CA TRP A 57 5.35 -1.59 -9.23
C TRP A 57 5.72 -1.23 -10.66
N ASP A 58 6.43 -0.11 -10.83
CA ASP A 58 6.99 0.26 -12.12
C ASP A 58 8.14 -0.69 -12.51
N LYS A 59 8.57 -0.61 -13.78
CA LYS A 59 9.67 -1.44 -14.31
C LYS A 59 11.06 -1.01 -13.79
N GLU A 60 11.18 0.18 -13.24
CA GLU A 60 12.46 0.79 -12.84
C GLU A 60 12.82 0.42 -11.40
N MET A 61 11.83 0.07 -10.58
CA MET A 61 12.02 -0.34 -9.19
C MET A 61 12.88 -1.60 -9.12
N ASN A 62 14.00 -1.51 -8.41
CA ASN A 62 14.87 -2.67 -8.22
C ASN A 62 14.31 -3.62 -7.16
N VAL A 63 14.80 -4.85 -7.17
CA VAL A 63 14.34 -5.92 -6.27
C VAL A 63 14.53 -5.57 -4.80
N ASP A 64 15.56 -4.81 -4.44
CA ASP A 64 15.80 -4.46 -3.04
C ASP A 64 14.82 -3.39 -2.55
N ASP A 65 14.51 -2.39 -3.37
CA ASP A 65 13.45 -1.42 -3.08
C ASP A 65 12.08 -2.08 -2.97
N MET A 66 11.77 -3.07 -3.82
CA MET A 66 10.53 -3.84 -3.72
C MET A 66 10.42 -4.55 -2.37
N LYS A 67 11.49 -5.19 -1.90
CA LYS A 67 11.55 -5.83 -0.59
C LYS A 67 11.38 -4.82 0.55
N VAL A 68 12.04 -3.66 0.45
CA VAL A 68 11.89 -2.56 1.43
C VAL A 68 10.44 -2.11 1.49
N PHE A 69 9.81 -1.89 0.33
CA PHE A 69 8.40 -1.48 0.23
C PHE A 69 7.48 -2.48 0.93
N VAL A 70 7.61 -3.79 0.62
CA VAL A 70 6.79 -4.82 1.27
C VAL A 70 7.02 -4.87 2.78
N CYS A 71 8.27 -4.82 3.25
CA CYS A 71 8.58 -4.84 4.68
C CYS A 71 7.97 -3.63 5.41
N GLN A 72 8.10 -2.44 4.82
CA GLN A 72 7.53 -1.21 5.37
C GLN A 72 5.99 -1.24 5.36
N THR A 73 5.37 -1.80 4.32
CA THR A 73 3.92 -2.02 4.27
C THR A 73 3.49 -2.93 5.42
N LEU A 74 4.17 -4.05 5.68
CA LEU A 74 3.83 -4.94 6.79
C LEU A 74 3.95 -4.25 8.16
N LEU A 75 4.99 -3.43 8.36
CA LEU A 75 5.15 -2.64 9.58
C LEU A 75 4.01 -1.63 9.76
N THR A 76 3.65 -0.89 8.72
CA THR A 76 2.55 0.09 8.81
C THR A 76 1.17 -0.55 8.91
N MET A 77 1.02 -1.79 8.42
CA MET A 77 -0.18 -2.59 8.62
C MET A 77 -0.38 -2.97 10.10
N SER A 78 0.69 -3.21 10.88
CA SER A 78 0.53 -3.45 12.33
C SER A 78 -0.08 -2.25 13.03
N ASP A 79 0.42 -1.05 12.73
CA ASP A 79 -0.10 0.18 13.34
C ASP A 79 -1.56 0.44 12.88
N SER A 80 -1.89 0.10 11.64
CA SER A 80 -3.26 0.20 11.11
C SER A 80 -4.21 -0.78 11.79
N LEU A 81 -3.77 -2.02 12.02
CA LEU A 81 -4.51 -3.03 12.75
C LEU A 81 -4.81 -2.57 14.18
N LYS A 82 -3.79 -2.09 14.90
CA LYS A 82 -3.96 -1.53 16.24
C LYS A 82 -4.99 -0.41 16.28
N ARG A 83 -4.93 0.54 15.36
CA ARG A 83 -5.90 1.66 15.29
C ARG A 83 -7.33 1.17 15.02
N ALA A 84 -7.48 0.11 14.23
CA ALA A 84 -8.79 -0.41 13.85
C ALA A 84 -9.46 -1.26 14.94
N THR A 85 -8.68 -2.06 15.67
CA THR A 85 -9.22 -3.06 16.61
C THR A 85 -8.93 -2.76 18.08
N GLY A 86 -7.92 -1.94 18.38
CA GLY A 86 -7.40 -1.75 19.73
C GLY A 86 -6.60 -2.95 20.26
N ASP A 87 -6.32 -3.96 19.43
CA ASP A 87 -5.62 -5.17 19.85
C ASP A 87 -4.09 -4.97 19.82
N ASP A 88 -3.54 -4.65 20.99
CA ASP A 88 -2.11 -4.43 21.18
C ASP A 88 -1.28 -5.71 20.97
N GLU A 89 -1.78 -6.87 21.42
CA GLU A 89 -1.04 -8.12 21.34
C GLU A 89 -0.88 -8.57 19.89
N LEU A 90 -1.99 -8.54 19.13
CA LEU A 90 -1.98 -8.93 17.73
C LEU A 90 -1.17 -7.95 16.86
N SER A 91 -1.26 -6.65 17.15
CA SER A 91 -0.42 -5.64 16.50
C SER A 91 1.07 -5.91 16.73
N GLU A 92 1.48 -6.15 17.98
CA GLU A 92 2.88 -6.44 18.30
C GLU A 92 3.37 -7.76 17.68
N ALA A 93 2.50 -8.77 17.58
CA ALA A 93 2.80 -10.00 16.85
C ALA A 93 3.08 -9.74 15.37
N LEU A 94 2.23 -8.97 14.67
CA LEU A 94 2.43 -8.61 13.27
C LEU A 94 3.69 -7.77 13.07
N LYS A 95 3.97 -6.84 13.99
CA LYS A 95 5.17 -6.00 13.95
C LYS A 95 6.45 -6.83 14.12
N LYS A 96 6.46 -7.79 15.04
CA LYS A 96 7.57 -8.74 15.23
C LYS A 96 7.79 -9.59 14.00
N PHE A 97 6.72 -10.08 13.38
CA PHE A 97 6.80 -10.81 12.12
C PHE A 97 7.43 -9.97 11.01
N ALA A 98 6.97 -8.72 10.83
CA ALA A 98 7.51 -7.82 9.81
C ALA A 98 9.02 -7.56 10.00
N ARG A 99 9.47 -7.36 11.24
CA ARG A 99 10.90 -7.20 11.58
C ARG A 99 11.71 -8.45 11.24
N ALA A 100 11.26 -9.62 11.67
CA ALA A 100 11.93 -10.88 11.37
C ALA A 100 11.95 -11.18 9.86
N PHE A 101 10.92 -10.72 9.13
CA PHE A 101 10.89 -10.80 7.67
C PHE A 101 11.96 -9.90 7.04
N GLY A 102 12.10 -8.65 7.48
CA GLY A 102 13.18 -7.74 7.08
C GLY A 102 14.58 -8.34 7.28
N GLU A 103 14.85 -8.85 8.49
CA GLU A 103 16.12 -9.49 8.82
C GLU A 103 16.45 -10.67 7.87
N ARG A 104 15.45 -11.47 7.49
CA ARG A 104 15.63 -12.62 6.59
C ARG A 104 15.95 -12.23 5.16
N ILE A 105 15.42 -11.11 4.68
CA ILE A 105 15.63 -10.63 3.31
C ILE A 105 16.82 -9.67 3.20
N GLY A 106 17.54 -9.45 4.31
CA GLY A 106 18.76 -8.65 4.37
C GLY A 106 18.53 -7.15 4.47
N ILE A 107 17.40 -6.72 5.05
CA ILE A 107 16.98 -5.32 5.20
C ILE A 107 16.90 -4.96 6.69
#